data_AF-Q15952-F1
#
_entry.id   AF-Q15952-F1
#
_cell.length_a   1.000
_cell.length_b   1.000
_cell.length_c   1.000
_cell.angle_alpha   90.00
_cell.angle_beta   90.00
_cell.angle_gamma   90.00
#
_symmetry.space_group_name_H-M   'P 1'
#
loop_
_entity.id
_entity.type
_entity.pdbx_description
1 polymer ?
#
loop_
_entity_poly.entity_id
_entity_poly.type
_entity_poly.pdbx_seq_one_letter_code
_entity_poly.pdbx_strand_id
1 'polypeptide(L)' 'ETCGDAVCAFGAVCSAGQCVCPRCEHPPHGPVCGSDGVTYGSACELREAACLQQTQIEEARA' A
#
# COMPACT_ATOMS: atom_id res chain seq x y z
N GLU A 1 4.69 -14.04 9.30
CA GLU A 1 5.03 -13.62 7.93
C GLU A 1 6.13 -12.56 7.93
N THR A 2 7.39 -12.96 8.13
CA THR A 2 8.55 -12.07 7.96
C THR A 2 9.04 -12.14 6.52
N CYS A 3 9.40 -10.99 5.93
CA CYS A 3 10.06 -10.90 4.64
C CYS A 3 11.58 -10.89 4.89
N GLY A 4 12.20 -12.06 4.85
CA GLY A 4 13.56 -12.21 5.36
C GLY A 4 13.57 -11.97 6.87
N ASP A 5 14.22 -10.88 7.30
CA ASP A 5 14.35 -10.48 8.71
C ASP A 5 13.35 -9.40 9.16
N ALA A 6 12.64 -8.75 8.22
CA ALA A 6 11.78 -7.60 8.51
C ALA A 6 10.30 -7.84 8.15
N VAL A 7 9.40 -7.14 8.85
CA VAL A 7 8.00 -7.01 8.41
C VAL A 7 7.90 -5.77 7.52
N CYS A 8 7.38 -5.94 6.31
CA CYS A 8 7.23 -4.83 5.38
C CYS A 8 6.21 -3.81 5.90
N ALA A 9 6.61 -2.54 5.90
CA ALA A 9 5.79 -1.43 6.39
C ALA A 9 5.14 -0.67 5.24
N PHE A 10 4.13 0.15 5.57
CA PHE A 10 3.53 1.14 4.66
C PHE A 10 2.96 0.54 3.36
N GLY A 11 2.36 -0.65 3.42
CA GLY A 11 1.78 -1.29 2.22
C GLY A 11 2.81 -1.93 1.27
N ALA A 12 4.09 -1.96 1.63
CA ALA A 12 5.11 -2.70 0.90
C ALA A 12 4.82 -4.22 0.92
N VAL A 13 5.16 -4.88 -0.18
CA VAL A 13 5.01 -6.32 -0.35
C VAL A 13 6.37 -7.00 -0.31
N CYS A 14 6.40 -8.24 0.18
CA CYS A 14 7.60 -9.05 0.15
C CYS A 14 7.83 -9.60 -1.26
N SER A 15 8.94 -9.24 -1.89
CA SER A 15 9.37 -9.81 -3.16
C SER A 15 10.83 -10.20 -3.09
N ALA A 16 11.13 -11.49 -3.30
CA ALA A 16 12.48 -12.05 -3.22
C ALA A 16 13.26 -11.71 -1.92
N GLY A 17 12.56 -11.61 -0.79
CA GLY A 17 13.17 -11.26 0.51
C GLY A 17 13.45 -9.76 0.70
N GLN A 18 13.00 -8.91 -0.23
CA GLN A 18 13.06 -7.45 -0.14
C GLN A 18 11.65 -6.89 -0.03
N CYS A 19 11.45 -5.91 0.86
CA CYS A 19 10.23 -5.11 0.86
C CYS A 19 10.26 -4.14 -0.32
N VAL A 20 9.31 -4.29 -1.24
CA VAL A 20 9.17 -3.46 -2.43
C VAL A 20 7.77 -2.87 -2.48
N CYS A 21 7.64 -1.69 -3.07
CA CYS A 21 6.31 -1.11 -3.30
C CYS A 21 5.58 -1.90 -4.39
N PRO A 22 4.30 -2.27 -4.17
CA PRO A 22 3.52 -2.93 -5.20
C PRO A 22 3.38 -1.99 -6.40
N ARG A 23 3.36 -2.54 -7.61
CA ARG A 23 3.03 -1.80 -8.84
C ARG A 23 1.60 -2.12 -9.24
N CYS A 24 0.75 -1.11 -9.25
CA CYS A 24 -0.67 -1.30 -9.54
C CYS A 24 -0.94 -1.07 -11.04
N GLU A 25 -0.59 -2.05 -11.88
CA GLU A 25 -0.73 -1.90 -13.35
C GLU A 25 -2.19 -2.00 -13.83
N HIS A 26 -3.07 -2.70 -13.09
CA HIS A 26 -4.50 -2.83 -13.38
C HIS A 26 -5.31 -2.92 -12.08
N PRO A 27 -5.38 -1.84 -11.29
CA PRO A 27 -6.09 -1.87 -10.03
C PRO A 27 -7.60 -2.07 -10.27
N PRO A 28 -8.29 -2.89 -9.46
CA PRO A 28 -9.74 -2.99 -9.53
C PRO A 28 -10.35 -1.62 -9.21
N HIS A 29 -11.36 -1.22 -9.99
CA HIS A 29 -12.10 0.00 -9.70
C HIS A 29 -12.82 -0.13 -8.34
N GLY A 30 -12.56 0.82 -7.45
CA GLY A 30 -13.11 0.82 -6.11
C GLY A 30 -12.44 1.92 -5.30
N PRO A 31 -12.86 3.19 -5.45
CA PRO A 31 -12.19 4.29 -4.79
C PRO A 31 -12.26 4.11 -3.27
N VAL A 32 -11.12 4.32 -2.62
CA VAL A 32 -10.98 4.20 -1.17
C VAL A 32 -10.54 5.54 -0.60
N CYS A 33 -11.09 5.90 0.56
CA CYS A 33 -10.60 7.04 1.31
C CYS A 33 -9.40 6.59 2.14
N GLY A 34 -8.27 7.28 2.06
CA GLY A 34 -7.14 7.05 2.95
C GLY A 34 -7.31 7.79 4.28
N SER A 35 -6.67 7.29 5.33
CA SER A 35 -6.59 7.95 6.64
C SER A 35 -5.90 9.33 6.59
N ASP A 36 -5.19 9.63 5.50
CA ASP A 36 -4.60 10.92 5.19
C ASP A 36 -5.59 11.93 4.57
N GLY A 37 -6.85 11.50 4.34
CA GLY A 37 -7.90 12.32 3.76
C GLY A 37 -7.88 12.37 2.22
N VAL A 38 -7.00 11.59 1.58
CA VAL A 38 -6.90 11.51 0.11
C VAL A 38 -7.72 10.32 -0.38
N THR A 39 -8.48 10.51 -1.46
CA THR A 39 -9.19 9.40 -2.12
C THR A 39 -8.29 8.80 -3.20
N TYR A 40 -8.03 7.50 -3.09
CA TYR A 40 -7.26 6.72 -4.07
C TYR A 40 -8.20 5.96 -5.00
N GLY A 41 -7.81 5.76 -6.27
CA GLY A 41 -8.63 5.06 -7.26
C GLY A 41 -8.91 3.60 -6.91
N SER A 42 -8.05 3.01 -6.08
CA SER A 42 -8.15 1.64 -5.59
C SER A 42 -7.32 1.41 -4.32
N ALA A 43 -7.63 0.36 -3.58
CA ALA A 43 -6.84 -0.09 -2.43
C ALA A 43 -5.37 -0.42 -2.80
N CYS A 44 -5.11 -0.80 -4.05
CA CYS A 44 -3.74 -1.00 -4.53
C CYS A 44 -2.97 0.32 -4.60
N GLU A 45 -3.55 1.35 -5.23
CA GLU A 45 -2.94 2.69 -5.35
C GLU A 45 -2.69 3.31 -3.98
N LEU A 46 -3.60 3.11 -3.02
CA LEU A 46 -3.41 3.54 -1.63
C LEU A 46 -2.14 2.91 -1.03
N ARG A 47 -1.93 1.59 -1.20
CA ARG A 47 -0.74 0.89 -0.69
C ARG A 47 0.54 1.29 -1.42
N GLU A 48 0.46 1.49 -2.73
CA GLU A 48 1.58 1.99 -3.53
C GLU A 48 2.00 3.38 -3.03
N ALA A 49 1.05 4.30 -2.86
CA ALA A 49 1.29 5.64 -2.34
C ALA A 49 1.83 5.61 -0.90
N ALA A 50 1.24 4.80 -0.01
CA ALA A 50 1.73 4.59 1.34
C ALA A 50 3.21 4.17 1.34
N CYS A 51 3.56 3.23 0.47
CA CYS A 51 4.90 2.69 0.39
C CYS A 51 5.88 3.72 -0.18
N LEU A 52 5.50 4.41 -1.26
CA LEU A 52 6.35 5.42 -1.89
C LEU A 52 6.56 6.64 -0.99
N GLN A 53 5.54 7.05 -0.23
CA GLN A 53 5.63 8.16 0.70
C GLN A 53 6.16 7.76 2.08
N GLN A 54 6.43 6.47 2.31
CA GLN A 54 6.87 5.92 3.60
C GLN A 54 5.96 6.39 4.75
N THR A 55 4.64 6.41 4.49
CA THR A 55 3.64 6.91 5.43
C THR A 55 2.55 5.87 5.64
N GLN A 56 1.98 5.84 6.84
CA GLN A 56 0.98 4.85 7.21
C GLN A 56 -0.39 5.34 6.75
N ILE A 57 -0.77 4.93 5.53
CA ILE A 57 -2.09 5.18 4.97
C ILE A 57 -2.87 3.89 5.07
N GLU A 58 -3.94 3.93 5.83
CA GLU A 58 -4.92 2.84 5.91
C GLU A 58 -6.18 3.28 5.18
N GLU A 59 -6.97 2.32 4.71
CA GLU A 59 -8.31 2.61 4.22
C GLU A 59 -9.14 3.15 5.39
N ALA A 60 -9.55 4.41 5.31
CA ALA A 60 -10.49 5.00 6.22
C ALA A 60 -11.83 4.30 6.03
N ARG A 61 -12.19 3.46 7.00
CA ARG A 61 -13.48 2.79 7.03
C ARG A 61 -14.58 3.85 7.08
N ALA A 62 -15.50 3.82 6.11
CA ALA A 62 -16.67 4.68 6.07
C ALA A 62 -17.60 4.45 7.28
#